data_AF-A0A060ULZ0-F1
#
_entry.id   AF-A0A060ULZ0-F1
#
_cell.length_a   1.000
_cell.length_b   1.000
_cell.length_c   1.000
_cell.angle_alpha   90.00
_cell.angle_beta   90.00
_cell.angle_gamma   90.00
#
_symmetry.space_group_name_H-M   'P 1'
#
loop_
_entity.id
_entity.type
_entity.pdbx_description
1 polymer ?
#
loop_
_entity_poly.entity_id
_entity_poly.type
_entity_poly.pdbx_seq_one_letter_code
_entity_poly.pdbx_strand_id
1 'polypeptide(L)'
;MTTTIEDIFARGTVPASTAYQARLMIFQPTRRPRELAQLIQTAWGKHRVKGRLGQQHADVLEAILHSGTKPRRLGDDEDRIKILVDPAEVRRKSRQDGTTLQRVLDDLMQAIIQIIEPDHLAGIGHLIDHIDWARRPSGAFIVKAPPGGAVICERRQWRVDLGKMLCRLVDSDLWISRDPYPIAAMRHGISQAVARHVLSHKVSPKGGWRLDGLIASVAGPLSAQQQRNRRREIHQDVEALLRLGINLHDGRVHMTRKGAVCSKTAGPCSIPAVACSKTAGRVAKPRPI
;
A
#
# COMPACT_ATOMS: atom_id res chain seq x y z
N MET A 1 -18.93 9.62 8.15
CA MET A 1 -19.59 8.66 7.25
C MET A 1 -18.66 7.48 7.16
N THR A 2 -18.99 6.42 7.90
CA THR A 2 -18.32 5.12 7.79
C THR A 2 -18.86 4.49 6.52
N THR A 3 -17.97 4.15 5.59
CA THR A 3 -18.31 3.46 4.35
C THR A 3 -18.56 1.99 4.64
N THR A 4 -19.63 1.42 4.11
CA THR A 4 -20.04 0.03 4.38
C THR A 4 -19.94 -0.85 3.14
N ILE A 5 -20.10 -2.15 3.30
CA ILE A 5 -20.14 -3.10 2.18
C ILE A 5 -21.22 -2.76 1.15
N GLU A 6 -22.32 -2.12 1.56
CA GLU A 6 -23.39 -1.69 0.65
C GLU A 6 -22.94 -0.58 -0.31
N ASP A 7 -22.03 0.30 0.14
CA ASP A 7 -21.46 1.34 -0.71
C ASP A 7 -20.66 0.74 -1.89
N ILE A 8 -20.14 -0.48 -1.75
CA ILE A 8 -19.42 -1.18 -2.83
C ILE A 8 -20.39 -1.55 -3.94
N PHE A 9 -21.55 -2.10 -3.59
CA PHE A 9 -22.56 -2.49 -4.56
C PHE A 9 -23.16 -1.28 -5.26
N ALA A 10 -23.39 -0.19 -4.53
CA ALA A 10 -23.87 1.07 -5.08
C ALA A 10 -22.87 1.70 -6.08
N ARG A 11 -21.56 1.67 -5.77
CA ARG A 11 -20.52 2.24 -6.64
C ARG A 11 -20.07 1.30 -7.77
N GLY A 12 -20.30 0.00 -7.62
CA GLY A 12 -19.82 -1.02 -8.55
C GLY A 12 -18.30 -1.27 -8.49
N THR A 13 -17.63 -0.75 -7.47
CA THR A 13 -16.16 -0.81 -7.27
C THR A 13 -15.81 -1.00 -5.79
N VAL A 14 -14.65 -1.59 -5.50
CA VAL A 14 -14.13 -1.77 -4.13
C VAL A 14 -13.04 -0.75 -3.80
N PRO A 15 -12.83 -0.36 -2.53
CA PRO A 15 -11.73 0.53 -2.16
C PRO A 15 -10.38 -0.15 -2.39
N ALA A 16 -9.36 0.62 -2.78
CA ALA A 16 -8.02 0.06 -3.03
C ALA A 16 -7.34 -0.49 -1.76
N SER A 17 -7.70 0.03 -0.59
CA SER A 17 -7.22 -0.43 0.72
C SER A 17 -8.12 0.14 1.83
N THR A 18 -7.83 -0.21 3.07
CA THR A 18 -8.46 0.37 4.27
C THR A 18 -7.39 0.81 5.28
N ALA A 19 -7.75 1.65 6.26
CA ALA A 19 -6.77 2.22 7.18
C ALA A 19 -6.11 1.18 8.10
N TYR A 20 -6.87 0.23 8.66
CA TYR A 20 -6.35 -0.86 9.49
C TYR A 20 -5.47 -1.84 8.69
N GLN A 21 -5.70 -2.05 7.38
CA GLN A 21 -4.75 -2.81 6.55
C GLN A 21 -3.34 -2.20 6.57
N ALA A 22 -3.25 -0.87 6.53
CA ALA A 22 -1.98 -0.14 6.56
C ALA A 22 -1.41 0.02 7.98
N ARG A 23 -2.26 0.07 9.00
CA ARG A 23 -1.88 0.43 10.37
C ARG A 23 -1.61 -0.75 11.28
N LEU A 24 -2.29 -1.88 11.09
CA LEU A 24 -2.05 -3.08 11.90
C LEU A 24 -0.75 -3.79 11.54
N MET A 25 0.03 -3.38 10.54
CA MET A 25 1.21 -4.15 10.12
C MET A 25 0.87 -5.59 9.68
N ILE A 26 -0.25 -5.78 8.96
CA ILE A 26 -0.59 -7.07 8.33
C ILE A 26 0.54 -7.53 7.40
N PHE A 27 1.16 -6.56 6.71
CA PHE A 27 2.29 -6.79 5.81
C PHE A 27 3.58 -6.31 6.47
N GLN A 28 4.60 -7.17 6.48
CA GLN A 28 5.93 -6.80 6.96
C GLN A 28 6.49 -5.61 6.17
N PRO A 29 7.28 -4.71 6.77
CA PRO A 29 7.88 -3.53 6.11
C PRO A 29 9.09 -3.92 5.25
N THR A 30 8.93 -4.94 4.41
CA THR A 30 9.95 -5.48 3.50
C THR A 30 9.28 -6.03 2.25
N ARG A 31 10.02 -6.02 1.13
CA ARG A 31 9.60 -6.71 -0.10
C ARG A 31 9.99 -8.20 -0.10
N ARG A 32 10.83 -8.63 0.84
CA ARG A 32 11.28 -10.02 1.03
C ARG A 32 10.82 -10.53 2.40
N PRO A 33 9.51 -10.77 2.58
CA PRO A 33 8.97 -11.25 3.85
C PRO A 33 9.43 -12.67 4.16
N ARG A 34 9.40 -12.99 5.45
CA ARG A 34 9.56 -14.36 5.96
C ARG A 34 8.24 -14.90 6.46
N GLU A 35 8.15 -16.21 6.64
CA GLU A 35 7.00 -16.81 7.33
C GLU A 35 6.92 -16.24 8.75
N LEU A 36 5.75 -15.74 9.14
CA LEU A 36 5.45 -15.31 10.50
C LEU A 36 4.24 -16.08 11.01
N ALA A 37 4.23 -16.38 12.30
CA ALA A 37 3.08 -16.97 13.00
C ALA A 37 2.94 -16.41 14.43
N GLN A 38 3.38 -15.16 14.63
CA GLN A 38 3.49 -14.52 15.93
C GLN A 38 2.41 -13.46 16.15
N LEU A 39 2.14 -13.20 17.42
CA LEU A 39 1.29 -12.11 17.88
C LEU A 39 2.03 -10.78 17.70
N ILE A 40 1.35 -9.78 17.18
CA ILE A 40 1.88 -8.44 16.94
C ILE A 40 0.97 -7.45 17.67
N GLN A 41 1.58 -6.55 18.44
CA GLN A 41 0.90 -5.43 19.06
C GLN A 41 1.31 -4.15 18.34
N THR A 42 0.33 -3.34 17.98
CA THR A 42 0.52 -2.00 17.42
C THR A 42 -0.28 -0.98 18.24
N ALA A 43 -0.14 0.31 17.93
CA ALA A 43 -0.98 1.34 18.52
C ALA A 43 -2.46 1.26 18.06
N TRP A 44 -2.76 0.46 17.03
CA TRP A 44 -4.11 0.32 16.47
C TRP A 44 -4.79 -0.98 16.88
N GLY A 45 -4.08 -1.89 17.53
CA GLY A 45 -4.65 -3.15 17.97
C GLY A 45 -3.65 -4.28 17.98
N LYS A 46 -4.22 -5.47 18.19
CA LYS A 46 -3.51 -6.72 18.43
C LYS A 46 -3.98 -7.73 17.41
N HIS A 47 -3.06 -8.36 16.72
CA HIS A 47 -3.39 -9.34 15.68
C HIS A 47 -2.30 -10.39 15.55
N ARG A 48 -2.61 -11.44 14.81
CA ARG A 48 -1.70 -12.49 14.41
C ARG A 48 -1.77 -12.67 12.91
N VAL A 49 -0.61 -12.78 12.28
CA VAL A 49 -0.49 -13.16 10.87
C VAL A 49 0.21 -14.51 10.84
N LYS A 50 -0.44 -15.50 10.24
CA LYS A 50 0.18 -16.78 9.87
C LYS A 50 0.38 -16.78 8.35
N GLY A 51 1.60 -16.61 7.88
CA GLY A 51 1.93 -16.55 6.46
C GLY A 51 3.13 -15.66 6.15
N ARG A 52 3.53 -15.66 4.88
CA ARG A 52 4.63 -14.86 4.34
C ARG A 52 4.10 -13.60 3.66
N LEU A 53 3.69 -12.60 4.44
CA LEU A 53 3.16 -11.33 3.91
C LEU A 53 4.12 -10.16 4.07
N GLY A 54 4.42 -9.49 2.95
CA GLY A 54 5.26 -8.28 2.87
C GLY A 54 4.66 -7.25 1.94
N GLN A 55 5.40 -6.16 1.67
CA GLN A 55 4.84 -5.05 0.91
C GLN A 55 4.54 -5.36 -0.56
N GLN A 56 5.23 -6.34 -1.17
CA GLN A 56 4.87 -6.81 -2.51
C GLN A 56 3.47 -7.46 -2.53
N HIS A 57 3.07 -8.11 -1.43
CA HIS A 57 1.74 -8.70 -1.28
C HIS A 57 0.69 -7.60 -1.10
N ALA A 58 1.01 -6.55 -0.34
CA ALA A 58 0.17 -5.36 -0.26
C ALA A 58 0.01 -4.69 -1.63
N ASP A 59 1.09 -4.57 -2.42
CA ASP A 59 1.04 -4.00 -3.78
C ASP A 59 0.09 -4.79 -4.69
N VAL A 60 0.10 -6.13 -4.62
CA VAL A 60 -0.79 -7.00 -5.40
C VAL A 60 -2.22 -6.94 -4.90
N LEU A 61 -2.44 -7.01 -3.58
CA LEU A 61 -3.79 -6.90 -3.00
C LEU A 61 -4.45 -5.57 -3.35
N GLU A 62 -3.73 -4.46 -3.19
CA GLU A 62 -4.26 -3.14 -3.53
C GLU A 62 -4.52 -3.01 -5.04
N ALA A 63 -3.71 -3.64 -5.89
CA ALA A 63 -3.93 -3.68 -7.33
C ALA A 63 -5.16 -4.51 -7.72
N ILE A 64 -5.39 -5.64 -7.06
CA ILE A 64 -6.60 -6.47 -7.22
C ILE A 64 -7.83 -5.65 -6.85
N LEU A 65 -7.83 -5.06 -5.67
CA LEU A 65 -8.96 -4.27 -5.16
C LEU A 65 -9.22 -3.04 -6.04
N HIS A 66 -8.19 -2.25 -6.32
CA HIS A 66 -8.34 -1.07 -7.19
C HIS A 66 -8.86 -1.41 -8.60
N SER A 67 -8.52 -2.59 -9.12
CA SER A 67 -8.98 -3.04 -10.45
C SER A 67 -10.30 -3.83 -10.38
N GLY A 68 -10.86 -3.99 -9.18
CA GLY A 68 -12.06 -4.76 -8.90
C GLY A 68 -13.32 -4.07 -9.39
N THR A 69 -14.08 -4.79 -10.19
CA THR A 69 -15.36 -4.33 -10.77
C THR A 69 -16.46 -5.36 -10.55
N LYS A 70 -17.71 -4.94 -10.72
CA LYS A 70 -18.89 -5.81 -10.64
C LYS A 70 -18.92 -6.64 -9.35
N PRO A 71 -18.82 -6.00 -8.17
CA PRO A 71 -18.93 -6.69 -6.90
C PRO A 71 -20.28 -7.41 -6.80
N ARG A 72 -20.26 -8.63 -6.28
CA ARG A 72 -21.42 -9.49 -6.05
C ARG A 72 -21.24 -10.24 -4.74
N ARG A 73 -22.34 -10.54 -4.04
CA ARG A 73 -22.31 -11.46 -2.90
C ARG A 73 -21.86 -12.85 -3.35
N LEU A 74 -21.13 -13.55 -2.49
CA LEU A 74 -20.60 -14.88 -2.76
C LEU A 74 -21.57 -15.93 -2.19
N GLY A 75 -22.44 -16.46 -3.05
CA GLY A 75 -23.48 -17.40 -2.61
C GLY A 75 -24.49 -16.71 -1.70
N ASP A 76 -24.96 -17.43 -0.69
CA ASP A 76 -25.92 -16.93 0.30
C ASP A 76 -25.24 -16.27 1.52
N ASP A 77 -23.90 -16.23 1.55
CA ASP A 77 -23.16 -15.53 2.60
C ASP A 77 -23.16 -14.03 2.31
N GLU A 78 -24.00 -13.30 3.03
CA GLU A 78 -24.19 -11.87 2.83
C GLU A 78 -22.90 -11.07 3.06
N ASP A 79 -22.02 -11.54 3.95
CA ASP A 79 -20.83 -10.79 4.34
C ASP A 79 -19.65 -10.98 3.38
N ARG A 80 -19.81 -11.78 2.32
CA ARG A 80 -18.72 -12.16 1.41
C ARG A 80 -18.94 -11.62 0.01
N ILE A 81 -17.88 -11.04 -0.55
CA ILE A 81 -17.90 -10.44 -1.89
C ILE A 81 -16.97 -11.19 -2.83
N LYS A 82 -17.41 -11.34 -4.08
CA LYS A 82 -16.55 -11.63 -5.24
C LYS A 82 -16.52 -10.45 -6.21
N ILE A 83 -15.39 -10.28 -6.89
CA ILE A 83 -15.15 -9.20 -7.86
C ILE A 83 -14.58 -9.75 -9.16
N LEU A 84 -14.78 -9.02 -10.26
CA LEU A 84 -14.10 -9.25 -11.53
C LEU A 84 -12.87 -8.36 -11.66
N VAL A 85 -11.74 -8.96 -12.01
CA VAL A 85 -10.43 -8.31 -12.01
C VAL A 85 -9.71 -8.60 -13.32
N ASP A 86 -9.04 -7.60 -13.87
CA ASP A 86 -8.20 -7.73 -15.07
C ASP A 86 -6.75 -8.06 -14.66
N PRO A 87 -6.25 -9.27 -14.95
CA PRO A 87 -4.91 -9.70 -14.51
C PRO A 87 -3.79 -8.81 -15.06
N ALA A 88 -3.96 -8.27 -16.26
CA ALA A 88 -2.96 -7.40 -16.87
C ALA A 88 -2.89 -6.04 -16.17
N GLU A 89 -4.02 -5.50 -15.67
CA GLU A 89 -4.00 -4.32 -14.81
C GLU A 89 -3.33 -4.60 -13.47
N VAL A 90 -3.60 -5.76 -12.86
CA VAL A 90 -2.95 -6.17 -11.60
C VAL A 90 -1.44 -6.21 -11.78
N ARG A 91 -0.94 -6.87 -12.83
CA ARG A 91 0.51 -6.93 -13.13
C ARG A 91 1.12 -5.54 -13.30
N ARG A 92 0.47 -4.70 -14.11
CA ARG A 92 0.95 -3.34 -14.40
C ARG A 92 1.00 -2.48 -13.14
N LYS A 93 -0.05 -2.49 -12.32
CA LYS A 93 -0.16 -1.66 -11.12
C LYS A 93 0.71 -2.14 -9.96
N SER A 94 0.89 -3.45 -9.80
CA SER A 94 1.72 -4.05 -8.74
C SER A 94 3.20 -4.22 -9.12
N ARG A 95 3.55 -3.97 -10.39
CA ARG A 95 4.90 -4.14 -10.96
C ARG A 95 5.47 -5.55 -10.80
N GLN A 96 4.63 -6.56 -10.95
CA GLN A 96 5.04 -7.95 -10.86
C GLN A 96 5.17 -8.58 -12.25
N ASP A 97 6.23 -9.34 -12.46
CA ASP A 97 6.29 -10.30 -13.57
C ASP A 97 5.32 -11.48 -13.33
N GLY A 98 5.15 -12.36 -14.32
CA GLY A 98 4.18 -13.45 -14.24
C GLY A 98 4.48 -14.47 -13.12
N THR A 99 5.74 -14.91 -13.03
CA THR A 99 6.17 -15.92 -12.04
C THR A 99 6.12 -15.36 -10.62
N THR A 100 6.60 -14.14 -10.45
CA THR A 100 6.58 -13.43 -9.16
C THR A 100 5.15 -13.16 -8.72
N LEU A 101 4.27 -12.76 -9.64
CA LEU A 101 2.85 -12.56 -9.33
C LEU A 101 2.23 -13.84 -8.79
N GLN A 102 2.40 -14.97 -9.47
CA GLN A 102 1.79 -16.23 -9.03
C GLN A 102 2.20 -16.59 -7.60
N ARG A 103 3.50 -16.53 -7.30
CA ARG A 103 4.01 -16.78 -5.94
C ARG A 103 3.40 -15.83 -4.90
N VAL A 104 3.23 -14.55 -5.25
CA VAL A 104 2.61 -13.56 -4.36
C VAL A 104 1.12 -13.85 -4.14
N LEU A 105 0.40 -14.31 -5.17
CA LEU A 105 -1.00 -14.73 -5.04
C LEU A 105 -1.13 -15.97 -4.16
N ASP A 106 -0.26 -16.97 -4.33
CA ASP A 106 -0.27 -18.19 -3.52
C ASP A 106 -0.05 -17.84 -2.04
N ASP A 107 0.93 -16.99 -1.73
CA ASP A 107 1.18 -16.51 -0.38
C ASP A 107 -0.04 -15.73 0.18
N LEU A 108 -0.71 -14.91 -0.64
CA LEU A 108 -1.90 -14.14 -0.25
C LEU A 108 -3.11 -15.04 0.07
N MET A 109 -3.32 -16.10 -0.71
CA MET A 109 -4.42 -17.05 -0.52
C MET A 109 -4.19 -17.97 0.68
N GLN A 110 -2.93 -18.30 1.01
CA GLN A 110 -2.59 -19.17 2.13
C GLN A 110 -2.55 -18.45 3.48
N ALA A 111 -2.34 -17.13 3.48
CA ALA A 111 -2.17 -16.38 4.72
C ALA A 111 -3.47 -16.30 5.54
N ILE A 112 -3.36 -16.57 6.84
CA ILE A 112 -4.46 -16.45 7.81
C ILE A 112 -4.19 -15.23 8.69
N ILE A 113 -5.16 -14.33 8.75
CA ILE A 113 -5.14 -13.13 9.58
C ILE A 113 -6.13 -13.31 10.71
N GLN A 114 -5.68 -13.08 11.93
CA GLN A 114 -6.53 -13.03 13.10
C GLN A 114 -6.39 -11.66 13.74
N ILE A 115 -7.45 -10.84 13.72
CA ILE A 115 -7.52 -9.62 14.50
C ILE A 115 -8.14 -9.96 15.84
N ILE A 116 -7.48 -9.56 16.93
CA ILE A 116 -7.92 -9.77 18.31
C ILE A 116 -8.47 -8.45 18.86
N GLU A 117 -7.77 -7.35 18.59
CA GLU A 117 -8.20 -5.99 18.94
C GLU A 117 -8.04 -5.08 17.70
N PRO A 118 -8.95 -4.12 17.48
CA PRO A 118 -10.11 -3.79 18.32
C PRO A 118 -11.30 -4.75 18.12
N ASP A 119 -12.17 -4.87 19.12
CA ASP A 119 -13.29 -5.84 19.15
C ASP A 119 -14.22 -5.75 17.93
N HIS A 120 -14.51 -4.54 17.44
CA HIS A 120 -15.36 -4.34 16.25
C HIS A 120 -14.74 -4.88 14.95
N LEU A 121 -13.45 -5.22 14.95
CA LEU A 121 -12.75 -5.89 13.85
C LEU A 121 -12.33 -7.32 14.21
N ALA A 122 -12.56 -7.78 15.43
CA ALA A 122 -12.02 -9.04 15.93
C ALA A 122 -12.58 -10.24 15.17
N GLY A 123 -11.69 -11.10 14.67
CA GLY A 123 -12.02 -12.36 14.02
C GLY A 123 -10.86 -12.95 13.24
N ILE A 124 -11.15 -13.99 12.46
CA ILE A 124 -10.15 -14.79 11.76
C ILE A 124 -10.60 -15.10 10.34
N GLY A 125 -9.66 -15.07 9.39
CA GLY A 125 -9.90 -15.47 8.01
C GLY A 125 -8.76 -15.05 7.09
N HIS A 126 -8.98 -15.18 5.79
CA HIS A 126 -8.00 -14.76 4.78
C HIS A 126 -8.30 -13.36 4.25
N LEU A 127 -7.33 -12.82 3.51
CA LEU A 127 -7.54 -11.60 2.73
C LEU A 127 -8.17 -11.93 1.37
N ILE A 128 -7.63 -12.95 0.69
CA ILE A 128 -8.20 -13.52 -0.53
C ILE A 128 -8.41 -15.01 -0.26
N ASP A 129 -9.59 -15.54 -0.54
CA ASP A 129 -9.84 -16.98 -0.38
C ASP A 129 -9.53 -17.73 -1.67
N HIS A 130 -9.90 -17.17 -2.82
CA HIS A 130 -9.81 -17.87 -4.09
C HIS A 130 -9.71 -16.94 -5.30
N ILE A 131 -8.97 -17.39 -6.32
CA ILE A 131 -8.84 -16.73 -7.63
C ILE A 131 -9.00 -17.80 -8.70
N ASP A 132 -9.89 -17.54 -9.67
CA ASP A 132 -10.06 -18.38 -10.86
C ASP A 132 -10.40 -17.53 -12.08
N TRP A 133 -10.31 -18.11 -13.27
CA TRP A 133 -10.83 -17.49 -14.48
C TRP A 133 -12.33 -17.31 -14.40
N ALA A 134 -12.78 -16.08 -14.60
CA ALA A 134 -14.20 -15.77 -14.58
C ALA A 134 -14.89 -16.40 -15.79
N ARG A 135 -16.00 -17.10 -15.54
CA ARG A 135 -16.83 -17.75 -16.56
C ARG A 135 -18.28 -17.30 -16.46
N ARG A 136 -18.96 -17.27 -17.60
CA ARG A 136 -20.42 -17.14 -17.70
C ARG A 136 -21.08 -18.48 -17.35
N PRO A 137 -22.41 -18.50 -17.09
CA PRO A 137 -23.15 -19.76 -16.92
C PRO A 137 -22.97 -20.75 -18.09
N SER A 138 -22.77 -20.25 -19.31
CA SER A 138 -22.48 -21.07 -20.49
C SER A 138 -21.08 -21.71 -20.51
N GLY A 139 -20.22 -21.43 -19.51
CA GLY A 139 -18.83 -21.91 -19.45
C GLY A 139 -17.81 -21.02 -20.16
N ALA A 140 -18.26 -20.08 -21.00
CA ALA A 140 -17.39 -19.16 -21.72
C ALA A 140 -16.67 -18.17 -20.78
N PHE A 141 -15.41 -17.84 -21.09
CA PHE A 141 -14.64 -16.87 -20.31
C PHE A 141 -15.27 -15.48 -20.36
N ILE A 142 -15.21 -14.76 -19.24
CA ILE A 142 -15.52 -13.33 -19.22
C ILE A 142 -14.26 -12.58 -19.68
N VAL A 143 -14.41 -11.86 -20.78
CA VAL A 143 -13.36 -11.04 -21.38
C VAL A 143 -13.67 -9.56 -21.20
N LYS A 144 -12.64 -8.75 -20.96
CA LYS A 144 -12.74 -7.29 -20.95
C LYS A 144 -12.67 -6.78 -22.39
N ALA A 145 -13.60 -5.91 -22.74
CA ALA A 145 -13.59 -5.26 -24.05
C ALA A 145 -12.31 -4.41 -24.22
N PRO A 146 -11.62 -4.50 -25.37
CA PRO A 146 -10.48 -3.65 -25.65
C PRO A 146 -10.92 -2.18 -25.82
N PRO A 147 -10.10 -1.20 -25.43
CA PRO A 147 -10.34 0.19 -25.80
C PRO A 147 -10.40 0.31 -27.33
N GLY A 148 -11.48 0.87 -27.87
CA GLY A 148 -11.63 1.07 -29.32
C GLY A 148 -12.09 -0.17 -30.12
N GLY A 149 -12.51 -1.26 -29.47
CA GLY A 149 -13.20 -2.38 -30.13
C GLY A 149 -12.32 -3.39 -30.88
N ALA A 150 -11.06 -3.07 -31.17
CA ALA A 150 -10.14 -4.01 -31.83
C ALA A 150 -9.57 -5.04 -30.84
N VAL A 151 -9.88 -6.32 -31.04
CA VAL A 151 -9.36 -7.43 -30.22
C VAL A 151 -8.00 -7.87 -30.75
N ILE A 152 -6.93 -7.42 -30.12
CA ILE A 152 -5.57 -7.91 -30.40
C ILE A 152 -5.31 -9.24 -29.65
N CYS A 153 -5.90 -9.39 -28.46
CA CYS A 153 -5.89 -10.62 -27.67
C CYS A 153 -7.07 -10.68 -26.68
N GLU A 154 -7.51 -11.88 -26.31
CA GLU A 154 -8.56 -12.07 -25.31
C GLU A 154 -8.08 -11.63 -23.91
N ARG A 155 -8.58 -10.50 -23.42
CA ARG A 155 -8.33 -10.05 -22.03
C ARG A 155 -9.27 -10.76 -21.06
N ARG A 156 -9.01 -12.04 -20.79
CA ARG A 156 -9.75 -12.84 -19.79
C ARG A 156 -9.64 -12.20 -18.41
N GLN A 157 -10.75 -12.18 -17.68
CA GLN A 157 -10.82 -11.65 -16.31
C GLN A 157 -10.73 -12.76 -15.27
N TRP A 158 -10.20 -12.45 -14.10
CA TRP A 158 -10.33 -13.26 -12.91
C TRP A 158 -11.66 -12.99 -12.20
N ARG A 159 -12.21 -14.04 -11.60
CA ARG A 159 -13.11 -13.96 -10.45
C ARG A 159 -12.22 -14.06 -9.22
N VAL A 160 -12.27 -13.07 -8.35
CA VAL A 160 -11.58 -13.08 -7.07
C VAL A 160 -12.61 -13.09 -5.95
N ASP A 161 -12.58 -14.13 -5.13
CA ASP A 161 -13.42 -14.26 -3.96
C ASP A 161 -12.65 -13.67 -2.76
N LEU A 162 -13.17 -12.59 -2.20
CA LEU A 162 -12.54 -11.92 -1.07
C LEU A 162 -12.69 -12.79 0.18
N GLY A 163 -11.63 -12.82 1.00
CA GLY A 163 -11.66 -13.53 2.26
C GLY A 163 -12.44 -12.78 3.31
N LYS A 164 -12.95 -13.52 4.30
CA LYS A 164 -13.84 -12.98 5.35
C LYS A 164 -13.20 -11.84 6.15
N MET A 165 -11.89 -11.93 6.42
CA MET A 165 -11.19 -10.87 7.15
C MET A 165 -11.09 -9.58 6.31
N LEU A 166 -10.87 -9.68 5.01
CA LEU A 166 -10.87 -8.51 4.14
C LEU A 166 -12.26 -7.89 3.99
N CYS A 167 -13.31 -8.70 3.83
CA CYS A 167 -14.68 -8.19 3.78
C CYS A 167 -15.05 -7.43 5.06
N ARG A 168 -14.66 -7.95 6.22
CA ARG A 168 -14.84 -7.25 7.50
C ARG A 168 -14.06 -5.93 7.59
N LEU A 169 -12.80 -5.90 7.13
CA LEU A 169 -12.05 -4.65 7.08
C LEU A 169 -12.73 -3.65 6.14
N VAL A 170 -13.25 -4.12 5.00
CA VAL A 170 -13.97 -3.28 4.07
C VAL A 170 -15.28 -2.74 4.66
N ASP A 171 -16.01 -3.53 5.43
CA ASP A 171 -17.29 -3.11 6.01
C ASP A 171 -17.13 -2.14 7.21
N SER A 172 -16.08 -2.34 8.01
CA SER A 172 -15.93 -1.69 9.33
C SER A 172 -14.76 -0.70 9.44
N ASP A 173 -14.14 -0.30 8.33
CA ASP A 173 -12.96 0.58 8.31
C ASP A 173 -13.09 1.75 7.34
N LEU A 174 -12.20 2.74 7.50
CA LEU A 174 -12.04 3.85 6.57
C LEU A 174 -11.46 3.38 5.25
N TRP A 175 -12.20 3.60 4.17
CA TRP A 175 -11.77 3.31 2.82
C TRP A 175 -10.70 4.27 2.32
N ILE A 176 -9.72 3.69 1.63
CA ILE A 176 -8.68 4.46 0.94
C ILE A 176 -8.74 4.12 -0.54
N SER A 177 -9.26 5.06 -1.33
CA SER A 177 -9.30 4.97 -2.80
C SER A 177 -8.16 5.78 -3.39
N ARG A 178 -7.14 5.11 -3.92
CA ARG A 178 -5.99 5.71 -4.61
C ARG A 178 -5.46 4.76 -5.67
N ASP A 179 -4.72 5.27 -6.64
CA ASP A 179 -3.93 4.42 -7.53
C ASP A 179 -2.82 3.73 -6.71
N PRO A 180 -2.72 2.39 -6.72
CA PRO A 180 -1.68 1.68 -5.97
C PRO A 180 -0.29 1.79 -6.60
N TYR A 181 -0.21 2.09 -7.90
CA TYR A 181 1.06 2.07 -8.65
C TYR A 181 2.18 2.95 -8.04
N PRO A 182 1.95 4.21 -7.62
CA PRO A 182 3.03 5.04 -7.10
C PRO A 182 3.71 4.48 -5.84
N ILE A 183 2.96 3.76 -4.98
CA ILE A 183 3.55 3.07 -3.82
C ILE A 183 4.28 1.80 -4.27
N ALA A 184 3.66 1.00 -5.16
CA ALA A 184 4.28 -0.20 -5.72
C ALA A 184 5.59 0.10 -6.50
N ALA A 185 5.74 1.33 -6.99
CA ALA A 185 6.92 1.80 -7.70
C ALA A 185 8.15 2.02 -6.81
N MET A 186 7.98 2.21 -5.50
CA MET A 186 9.09 2.40 -4.56
C MET A 186 10.00 1.17 -4.49
N ARG A 187 11.28 1.42 -4.22
CA ARG A 187 12.30 0.37 -4.17
C ARG A 187 12.26 -0.41 -2.87
N HIS A 188 11.97 0.25 -1.75
CA HIS A 188 12.10 -0.34 -0.42
C HIS A 188 10.75 -0.55 0.27
N GLY A 189 10.57 -1.74 0.85
CA GLY A 189 9.33 -2.07 1.57
C GLY A 189 9.08 -1.17 2.77
N ILE A 190 10.12 -0.70 3.47
CA ILE A 190 9.91 0.25 4.57
C ILE A 190 9.30 1.56 4.08
N SER A 191 9.73 2.08 2.93
CA SER A 191 9.16 3.29 2.30
C SER A 191 7.70 3.08 1.96
N GLN A 192 7.36 1.91 1.41
CA GLN A 192 5.97 1.54 1.08
C GLN A 192 5.08 1.47 2.32
N ALA A 193 5.57 0.84 3.39
CA ALA A 193 4.84 0.71 4.65
C ALA A 193 4.61 2.09 5.28
N VAL A 194 5.63 2.95 5.32
CA VAL A 194 5.52 4.33 5.81
C VAL A 194 4.55 5.14 4.94
N ALA A 195 4.61 5.02 3.62
CA ALA A 195 3.70 5.72 2.73
C ALA A 195 2.24 5.31 2.97
N ARG A 196 1.95 4.00 3.04
CA ARG A 196 0.61 3.49 3.38
C ARG A 196 0.14 4.01 4.74
N HIS A 197 1.03 4.01 5.72
CA HIS A 197 0.74 4.50 7.06
C HIS A 197 0.35 5.99 7.06
N VAL A 198 1.18 6.84 6.46
CA VAL A 198 0.94 8.29 6.37
C VAL A 198 -0.34 8.58 5.59
N LEU A 199 -0.53 7.95 4.43
CA LEU A 199 -1.69 8.18 3.55
C LEU A 199 -3.01 7.66 4.13
N SER A 200 -2.96 6.78 5.13
CA SER A 200 -4.16 6.37 5.87
C SER A 200 -4.68 7.47 6.82
N HIS A 201 -3.87 8.48 7.14
CA HIS A 201 -4.27 9.55 8.06
C HIS A 201 -4.95 10.69 7.33
N LYS A 202 -6.12 11.10 7.85
CA LYS A 202 -6.79 12.31 7.36
C LYS A 202 -5.98 13.55 7.72
N VAL A 203 -5.54 13.67 8.97
CA VAL A 203 -4.89 14.88 9.51
C VAL A 203 -3.43 14.58 9.88
N SER A 204 -2.52 15.46 9.48
CA SER A 204 -1.13 15.43 9.92
C SER A 204 -0.95 16.15 11.26
N PRO A 205 -0.09 15.66 12.17
CA PRO A 205 0.30 16.39 13.36
C PRO A 205 0.86 17.78 13.02
N LYS A 206 0.61 18.75 13.91
CA LYS A 206 1.26 20.07 13.83
C LYS A 206 2.78 19.87 13.91
N GLY A 207 3.49 20.31 12.88
CA GLY A 207 4.94 20.11 12.77
C GLY A 207 5.38 18.75 12.19
N GLY A 208 4.47 17.92 11.70
CA GLY A 208 4.80 16.65 11.02
C GLY A 208 5.17 15.49 11.96
N TRP A 209 5.27 14.29 11.39
CA TRP A 209 5.67 13.09 12.13
C TRP A 209 7.18 12.99 12.22
N ARG A 210 7.73 12.50 13.33
CA ARG A 210 9.13 12.08 13.37
C ARG A 210 9.32 10.82 12.52
N LEU A 211 10.33 10.81 11.65
CA LEU A 211 10.63 9.66 10.79
C LEU A 211 10.85 8.38 11.62
N ASP A 212 11.61 8.49 12.71
CA ASP A 212 11.87 7.34 13.58
C ASP A 212 10.59 6.79 14.22
N GLY A 213 9.64 7.68 14.54
CA GLY A 213 8.32 7.29 15.07
C GLY A 213 7.50 6.53 14.03
N LEU A 214 7.49 7.00 12.77
CA LEU A 214 6.80 6.29 11.68
C LEU A 214 7.43 4.93 11.40
N ILE A 215 8.76 4.81 11.41
CA ILE A 215 9.45 3.53 11.27
C ILE A 215 9.02 2.59 12.39
N ALA A 216 9.01 3.05 13.64
CA ALA A 216 8.58 2.23 14.78
C ALA A 216 7.11 1.78 14.65
N SER A 217 6.23 2.65 14.16
CA SER A 217 4.81 2.32 13.94
C SER A 217 4.56 1.22 12.90
N VAL A 218 5.46 1.05 11.92
CA VAL A 218 5.28 0.07 10.83
C VAL A 218 6.24 -1.12 10.89
N ALA A 219 7.28 -1.05 11.73
CA ALA A 219 8.29 -2.10 11.86
C ALA A 219 8.44 -2.64 13.28
N GLY A 220 7.78 -2.04 14.27
CA GLY A 220 7.96 -2.37 15.67
C GLY A 220 9.36 -1.98 16.19
N PRO A 221 9.78 -2.55 17.32
CA PRO A 221 11.09 -2.29 17.91
C PRO A 221 12.24 -2.73 16.98
N LEU A 222 13.25 -1.86 16.82
CA LEU A 222 14.43 -2.09 15.98
C LEU A 222 15.71 -1.75 16.76
N SER A 223 16.80 -2.45 16.45
CA SER A 223 18.13 -2.06 16.93
C SER A 223 18.59 -0.75 16.26
N ALA A 224 19.57 -0.05 16.86
CA ALA A 224 20.10 1.19 16.31
C ALA A 224 20.62 1.03 14.87
N GLN A 225 21.24 -0.11 14.56
CA GLN A 225 21.71 -0.39 13.20
C GLN A 225 20.56 -0.63 12.23
N GLN A 226 19.54 -1.38 12.65
CA GLN A 226 18.34 -1.59 11.84
C GLN A 226 17.63 -0.26 11.58
N GLN A 227 17.50 0.61 12.59
CA GLN A 227 16.91 1.94 12.47
C GLN A 227 17.66 2.80 11.43
N ARG A 228 19.01 2.83 11.50
CA ARG A 228 19.85 3.55 10.52
C ARG A 228 19.64 3.00 9.11
N ASN A 229 19.59 1.68 8.94
CA ASN A 229 19.33 1.05 7.65
C ASN A 229 17.95 1.46 7.10
N ARG A 230 16.90 1.46 7.93
CA ARG A 230 15.55 1.89 7.53
C ARG A 230 15.51 3.34 7.09
N ARG A 231 16.17 4.25 7.81
CA ARG A 231 16.30 5.65 7.37
C ARG A 231 16.97 5.75 6.00
N ARG A 232 18.10 5.05 5.81
CA ARG A 232 18.83 5.04 4.53
C ARG A 232 17.94 4.56 3.38
N GLU A 233 17.20 3.48 3.57
CA GLU A 233 16.25 2.94 2.58
C GLU A 233 15.15 3.94 2.23
N ILE A 234 14.56 4.63 3.22
CA ILE A 234 13.54 5.66 3.00
C ILE A 234 14.12 6.85 2.22
N HIS A 235 15.33 7.29 2.56
CA HIS A 235 16.00 8.38 1.83
C HIS A 235 16.26 8.03 0.37
N GLN A 236 16.47 6.75 0.04
CA GLN A 236 16.63 6.30 -1.35
C GLN A 236 15.33 6.38 -2.16
N ASP A 237 14.16 6.42 -1.49
CA ASP A 237 12.85 6.57 -2.12
C ASP A 237 12.25 7.99 -1.95
N VAL A 238 13.04 8.98 -1.52
CA VAL A 238 12.54 10.33 -1.17
C VAL A 238 11.78 11.02 -2.32
N GLU A 239 12.24 10.87 -3.56
CA GLU A 239 11.55 11.42 -4.73
C GLU A 239 10.20 10.75 -4.97
N ALA A 240 10.10 9.44 -4.75
CA ALA A 240 8.85 8.70 -4.91
C ALA A 240 7.84 9.10 -3.82
N LEU A 241 8.31 9.30 -2.59
CA LEU A 241 7.52 9.83 -1.48
C LEU A 241 7.03 11.26 -1.78
N LEU A 242 7.91 12.12 -2.30
CA LEU A 242 7.55 13.49 -2.68
C LEU A 242 6.44 13.52 -3.74
N ARG A 243 6.50 12.64 -4.76
CA ARG A 243 5.45 12.52 -5.79
C ARG A 243 4.09 12.09 -5.23
N LEU A 244 4.07 11.44 -4.06
CA LEU A 244 2.86 11.11 -3.31
C LEU A 244 2.40 12.22 -2.36
N GLY A 245 3.07 13.37 -2.36
CA GLY A 245 2.80 14.46 -1.43
C GLY A 245 3.34 14.19 -0.02
N ILE A 246 4.31 13.28 0.12
CA ILE A 246 4.98 12.96 1.39
C ILE A 246 6.37 13.58 1.37
N ASN A 247 6.53 14.70 2.09
CA ASN A 247 7.78 15.44 2.17
C ASN A 247 8.58 14.97 3.38
N LEU A 248 9.85 14.63 3.17
CA LEU A 248 10.81 14.31 4.22
C LEU A 248 11.82 15.45 4.33
N HIS A 249 11.85 16.13 5.49
CA HIS A 249 12.76 17.24 5.76
C HIS A 249 13.15 17.24 7.24
N ASP A 250 14.44 17.41 7.57
CA ASP A 250 14.96 17.43 8.94
C ASP A 250 14.48 16.28 9.84
N GLY A 251 14.43 15.07 9.30
CA GLY A 251 13.95 13.89 10.02
C GLY A 251 12.44 13.93 10.35
N ARG A 252 11.70 14.85 9.73
CA ARG A 252 10.25 14.98 9.84
C ARG A 252 9.56 14.68 8.52
N VAL A 253 8.39 14.06 8.62
CA VAL A 253 7.53 13.70 7.49
C VAL A 253 6.29 14.57 7.53
N HIS A 254 5.98 15.21 6.41
CA HIS A 254 4.80 16.06 6.24
C HIS A 254 3.99 15.59 5.04
N MET A 255 2.67 15.45 5.24
CA MET A 255 1.76 15.20 4.13
C MET A 255 1.24 16.53 3.62
N THR A 256 1.61 16.89 2.39
CA THR A 256 0.97 18.01 1.69
C THR A 256 -0.29 17.49 1.05
N ARG A 257 -1.45 17.92 1.55
CA ARG A 257 -2.69 17.73 0.80
C ARG A 257 -2.67 18.65 -0.41
N LYS A 258 -2.31 18.11 -1.57
CA LYS A 258 -2.78 18.64 -2.85
C LYS A 258 -3.21 17.49 -3.73
N GLY A 259 -4.50 17.48 -4.06
CA GLY A 259 -4.90 17.05 -5.40
C GLY A 259 -4.23 17.96 -6.43
N ALA A 260 -4.10 17.45 -7.64
CA ALA A 260 -3.41 18.03 -8.80
C ALA A 260 -1.89 17.84 -8.81
N VAL A 261 -1.50 16.85 -9.61
CA VAL A 261 -0.32 16.86 -10.49
C VAL A 261 0.08 18.32 -10.79
N CYS A 262 1.29 18.71 -10.40
CA CYS A 262 1.94 19.85 -11.05
C CYS A 262 2.29 19.35 -12.46
N SER A 263 1.43 19.67 -13.43
CA SER A 263 1.66 19.40 -14.84
C SER A 263 2.94 20.14 -15.24
N LYS A 264 3.95 19.40 -15.69
CA LYS A 264 5.14 19.98 -16.32
C LYS A 264 4.72 20.66 -17.62
N THR A 265 4.51 21.97 -17.56
CA THR A 265 4.62 22.90 -18.70
C THR A 265 4.61 24.33 -18.15
N ALA A 266 5.80 24.83 -17.79
CA ALA A 266 6.25 26.23 -17.93
C ALA A 266 7.47 26.49 -17.03
N GLY A 267 8.63 26.76 -17.65
CA GLY A 267 9.71 27.59 -17.11
C GLY A 267 10.59 27.02 -15.98
N PRO A 268 11.87 27.45 -15.90
CA PRO A 268 12.77 27.02 -14.84
C PRO A 268 12.29 27.60 -13.50
N CYS A 269 11.84 26.72 -12.62
CA CYS A 269 11.48 27.10 -11.25
C CYS A 269 12.76 27.48 -10.51
N SER A 270 12.87 28.77 -10.18
CA SER A 270 13.87 29.37 -9.31
C SER A 270 13.75 28.79 -7.90
N ILE A 271 14.57 27.79 -7.59
CA ILE A 271 14.91 27.42 -6.21
C ILE A 271 15.91 28.47 -5.73
N PRO A 272 15.72 29.15 -4.59
CA PRO A 272 16.79 29.97 -4.03
C PRO A 272 17.95 29.04 -3.69
N ALA A 273 19.09 29.27 -4.33
CA ALA A 273 20.33 28.57 -4.06
C ALA A 273 20.63 28.67 -2.56
N VAL A 274 20.70 27.53 -1.89
CA VAL A 274 21.26 27.45 -0.54
C VAL A 274 22.71 27.90 -0.65
N ALA A 275 23.02 29.04 -0.07
CA ALA A 275 24.36 29.60 -0.04
C ALA A 275 25.30 28.64 0.69
N CYS A 276 26.11 27.93 -0.09
CA CYS A 276 27.30 27.27 0.41
C CYS A 276 28.44 28.30 0.36
N SER A 277 28.82 28.87 1.51
CA SER A 277 30.04 29.67 1.61
C SER A 277 30.81 29.36 2.88
N LYS A 278 31.68 28.36 2.75
CA LYS A 278 33.11 28.37 3.11
C LYS A 278 33.50 29.13 4.39
N THR A 279 33.85 28.36 5.41
CA THR A 279 34.76 28.72 6.49
C THR A 279 36.10 29.19 5.89
N ALA A 280 36.39 30.49 6.02
CA ALA A 280 37.72 31.03 5.69
C ALA A 280 38.68 30.73 6.86
N GLY A 281 39.76 30.01 6.56
CA GLY A 281 40.87 29.79 7.48
C GLY A 281 41.62 31.10 7.77
N ARG A 282 41.98 31.31 9.04
CA ARG A 282 42.92 32.34 9.48
C ARG A 282 44.31 32.00 8.97
N VAL A 283 44.86 32.85 8.10
CA VAL A 283 46.29 32.88 7.76
C VAL A 283 47.01 33.67 8.86
N ALA A 284 48.04 33.06 9.46
CA ALA A 284 48.93 33.70 10.42
C ALA A 284 49.83 34.74 9.73
N LYS A 285 49.99 35.92 10.34
CA LYS A 285 50.97 36.93 9.93
C LYS A 285 52.36 36.55 10.47
N PRO A 286 53.45 36.70 9.69
CA PRO A 286 54.79 36.64 10.24
C PRO A 286 55.13 37.96 10.97
N ARG A 287 55.81 37.87 12.11
CA ARG A 287 56.39 39.02 12.82
C ARG A 287 57.68 39.48 12.11
N PRO A 288 57.89 40.78 11.92
CA PRO A 288 59.25 41.34 11.84
C PRO A 288 59.79 41.57 13.26
N ILE A 289 61.12 41.67 13.34
CA ILE A 289 61.91 41.95 14.56
C ILE A 289 61.35 43.17 15.31
#